data_AF-A0AAU6IM39-F1
#
_entry.id   AF-A0AAU6IM39-F1
#
_cell.length_a   1.000
_cell.length_b   1.000
_cell.length_c   1.000
_cell.angle_alpha   90.00
_cell.angle_beta   90.00
_cell.angle_gamma   90.00
#
_symmetry.space_group_name_H-M   'P 1'
#
loop_
_entity.id
_entity.type
_entity.pdbx_description
1 polymer ?
#
loop_
_entity_poly.entity_id
_entity_poly.type
_entity_poly.pdbx_seq_one_letter_code
_entity_poly.pdbx_strand_id
1 'polypeptide(L)'
;MSVFSHASGRCIDVVDGKAVQGARLMISSCSPVAASQRWVFASDGSMRGLGMCVQLADGSTADGTDVELARCNGGAVQRFTLNSHHDLVSGFADKCADVRDNGTANGTRLQLWSCAGTDNQKWSTA
;
A
#
# COMPACT_ATOMS: atom_id res chain seq x y z
N MET A 1 3.30 -12.87 0.39
CA MET A 1 3.19 -12.68 -1.07
C MET A 1 3.70 -11.30 -1.44
N SER A 2 4.06 -11.08 -2.70
CA SER A 2 4.25 -9.73 -3.23
C SER A 2 2.91 -9.14 -3.64
N VAL A 3 2.83 -7.81 -3.75
CA VAL A 3 1.68 -7.09 -4.31
C VAL A 3 2.22 -6.16 -5.39
N PHE A 4 1.77 -6.31 -6.64
CA PHE A 4 2.30 -5.56 -7.79
C PHE A 4 1.26 -4.69 -8.47
N SER A 5 1.69 -3.52 -8.95
CA SER A 5 0.88 -2.56 -9.69
C SER A 5 0.62 -3.05 -11.10
N HIS A 6 -0.60 -2.91 -11.59
CA HIS A 6 -0.95 -3.22 -12.99
C HIS A 6 -0.34 -2.19 -13.94
N ALA A 7 -0.26 -0.91 -13.55
CA ALA A 7 0.31 0.15 -14.39
C ALA A 7 1.81 -0.05 -14.71
N SER A 8 2.58 -0.62 -13.79
CA SER A 8 4.05 -0.65 -13.90
C SER A 8 4.69 -2.03 -13.75
N GLY A 9 3.93 -3.05 -13.35
CA GLY A 9 4.45 -4.39 -13.02
C GLY A 9 5.41 -4.40 -11.81
N ARG A 10 5.46 -3.31 -11.03
CA ARG A 10 6.37 -3.14 -9.88
C ARG A 10 5.66 -3.45 -8.58
N CYS A 11 6.43 -3.89 -7.60
CA CYS A 11 5.91 -4.34 -6.32
C CYS A 11 5.83 -3.18 -5.32
N ILE A 12 4.80 -3.21 -4.46
CA ILE A 12 4.74 -2.39 -3.25
C ILE A 12 5.95 -2.75 -2.38
N ASP A 13 6.72 -1.73 -2.02
CA ASP A 13 7.94 -1.80 -1.25
C ASP A 13 7.92 -0.76 -0.13
N VAL A 14 8.64 -1.03 0.95
CA VAL A 14 8.86 -0.08 2.04
C VAL A 14 10.07 0.76 1.68
N VAL A 15 9.95 2.08 1.77
CA VAL A 15 11.09 2.98 1.54
C VAL A 15 12.27 2.58 2.44
N ASP A 16 13.46 2.46 1.83
CA ASP A 16 14.70 1.99 2.44
C ASP A 16 14.66 0.57 3.06
N GLY A 17 13.58 -0.18 2.85
CA GLY A 17 13.39 -1.54 3.36
C GLY A 17 13.34 -1.66 4.88
N LYS A 18 13.01 -0.57 5.59
CA LYS A 18 13.08 -0.51 7.07
C LYS A 18 11.71 -0.40 7.72
N ALA A 19 11.50 -1.25 8.73
CA ALA A 19 10.31 -1.23 9.57
C ALA A 19 10.42 -0.14 10.66
N VAL A 20 10.07 1.10 10.31
CA VAL A 20 9.99 2.22 11.25
C VAL A 20 8.61 2.87 11.18
N GLN A 21 8.19 3.49 12.28
CA GLN A 21 6.94 4.24 12.33
C GLN A 21 6.99 5.37 11.30
N GLY A 22 5.97 5.45 10.42
CA GLY A 22 5.92 6.43 9.34
C GLY A 22 6.72 6.05 8.09
N ALA A 23 7.20 4.81 7.98
CA ALA A 23 7.89 4.36 6.77
C ALA A 23 6.91 4.32 5.59
N ARG A 24 7.05 5.26 4.65
CA ARG A 24 6.19 5.37 3.47
C ARG A 24 6.33 4.17 2.54
N LEU A 25 5.28 3.89 1.78
CA LEU A 25 5.30 2.88 0.73
C LEU A 25 5.62 3.50 -0.63
N MET A 26 6.25 2.69 -1.48
CA MET A 26 6.59 3.03 -2.86
C MET A 26 6.40 1.82 -3.77
N ILE A 27 6.45 2.03 -5.09
CA ILE A 27 6.67 0.94 -6.04
C ILE A 27 8.17 0.77 -6.34
N SER A 28 8.62 -0.47 -6.47
CA SER A 28 10.01 -0.81 -6.83
C SER A 28 10.07 -2.11 -7.64
N SER A 29 11.21 -2.39 -8.26
CA SER A 29 11.44 -3.67 -8.94
C SER A 29 11.13 -4.82 -8.00
N CYS A 30 10.32 -5.77 -8.47
CA CYS A 30 9.94 -6.93 -7.67
C CYS A 30 11.15 -7.81 -7.33
N SER A 31 11.27 -8.19 -6.06
CA SER A 31 12.35 -9.04 -5.55
C SER A 31 11.79 -10.09 -4.58
N PRO A 32 11.87 -11.40 -4.91
CA PRO A 32 11.31 -12.46 -4.05
C PRO A 32 12.07 -12.62 -2.72
N VAL A 33 13.29 -12.12 -2.64
CA VAL A 33 14.13 -12.16 -1.44
C VAL A 33 14.00 -10.91 -0.57
N ALA A 34 13.40 -9.82 -1.09
CA ALA A 34 13.20 -8.59 -0.32
C ALA A 34 12.07 -8.78 0.70
N ALA A 35 12.42 -8.79 1.99
CA ALA A 35 11.43 -8.86 3.07
C ALA A 35 10.48 -7.65 3.07
N SER A 36 10.94 -6.48 2.60
CA SER A 36 10.15 -5.25 2.48
C SER A 36 9.05 -5.29 1.43
N GLN A 37 9.06 -6.31 0.56
CA GLN A 37 8.02 -6.54 -0.45
C GLN A 37 7.12 -7.72 -0.09
N ARG A 38 7.25 -8.27 1.13
CA ARG A 38 6.42 -9.38 1.60
C ARG A 38 5.25 -8.87 2.43
N TRP A 39 4.07 -9.09 1.88
CA TRP A 39 2.81 -8.63 2.44
C TRP A 39 1.92 -9.80 2.88
N VAL A 40 1.14 -9.54 3.92
CA VAL A 40 0.10 -10.41 4.46
C VAL A 40 -1.19 -9.60 4.58
N PHE A 41 -2.28 -10.05 3.97
CA PHE A 41 -3.63 -9.58 4.28
C PHE A 41 -4.16 -10.42 5.44
N ALA A 42 -4.28 -9.82 6.62
CA ALA A 42 -4.73 -10.50 7.83
C ALA A 42 -6.25 -10.52 7.93
N SER A 43 -6.80 -11.48 8.69
CA SER A 43 -8.25 -11.64 8.88
C SER A 43 -8.92 -10.49 9.66
N ASP A 44 -8.13 -9.64 10.31
CA ASP A 44 -8.59 -8.42 10.96
C ASP A 44 -8.73 -7.22 10.00
N GLY A 45 -8.51 -7.45 8.70
CA GLY A 45 -8.60 -6.44 7.65
C GLY A 45 -7.34 -5.58 7.50
N SER A 46 -6.27 -5.85 8.24
CA SER A 46 -5.01 -5.14 8.07
C SER A 46 -4.12 -5.77 6.99
N MET A 47 -3.45 -4.92 6.22
CA MET A 47 -2.32 -5.32 5.38
C MET A 47 -1.04 -5.13 6.20
N ARG A 48 -0.17 -6.14 6.22
CA ARG A 48 1.01 -6.18 7.09
C ARG A 48 2.29 -6.50 6.32
N GLY A 49 3.38 -5.86 6.72
CA GLY A 49 4.73 -6.07 6.18
C GLY A 49 5.77 -5.78 7.25
N LEU A 50 6.85 -6.56 7.29
CA LEU A 50 7.93 -6.41 8.28
C LEU A 50 7.47 -6.34 9.76
N GLY A 51 6.36 -7.00 10.11
CA GLY A 51 5.78 -6.98 11.45
C GLY A 51 5.00 -5.69 11.81
N MET A 52 4.78 -4.81 10.83
CA MET A 52 4.01 -3.57 10.96
C MET A 52 2.73 -3.61 10.10
N CYS A 53 1.81 -2.70 10.37
CA CYS A 53 0.56 -2.55 9.64
C CYS A 53 0.65 -1.37 8.67
N VAL A 54 0.08 -1.52 7.48
CA VAL A 54 -0.13 -0.43 6.54
C VAL A 54 -1.21 0.50 7.10
N GLN A 55 -0.99 1.80 7.06
CA GLN A 55 -1.93 2.82 7.53
C GLN A 55 -1.96 4.07 6.65
N LEU A 56 -2.96 4.90 6.87
CA LEU A 56 -2.99 6.28 6.40
C LEU A 56 -2.20 7.19 7.34
N ALA A 57 -1.28 7.98 6.80
CA ALA A 57 -0.49 8.95 7.56
C ALA A 57 -1.40 9.93 8.31
N ASP A 58 -1.08 10.15 9.59
CA ASP A 58 -1.81 11.03 10.52
C ASP A 58 -3.33 10.74 10.64
N GLY A 59 -3.78 9.58 10.16
CA GLY A 59 -5.20 9.23 10.06
C GLY A 59 -6.01 10.11 9.10
N SER A 60 -5.35 10.83 8.19
CA SER A 60 -6.00 11.68 7.20
C SER A 60 -6.73 10.87 6.12
N THR A 61 -7.89 11.35 5.67
CA THR A 61 -8.67 10.78 4.57
C THR A 61 -8.62 11.64 3.30
N ALA A 62 -7.81 12.71 3.31
CA ALA A 62 -7.62 13.60 2.18
C ALA A 62 -6.91 12.89 1.01
N ASP A 63 -7.23 13.28 -0.21
CA ASP A 63 -6.48 12.85 -1.39
C ASP A 63 -5.03 13.36 -1.27
N GLY A 64 -4.09 12.49 -1.64
CA GLY A 64 -2.66 12.73 -1.48
C GLY A 64 -2.07 12.28 -0.14
N THR A 65 -2.89 11.82 0.82
CA THR A 65 -2.38 11.28 2.10
C THR A 65 -1.40 10.14 1.85
N ASP A 66 -0.22 10.16 2.47
CA ASP A 66 0.75 9.09 2.30
C ASP A 66 0.23 7.76 2.89
N VAL A 67 0.56 6.65 2.22
CA VAL A 67 0.36 5.29 2.74
C VAL A 67 1.68 4.83 3.36
N GLU A 68 1.65 4.39 4.62
CA GLU A 68 2.85 4.14 5.42
C GLU A 68 2.74 2.90 6.33
N LEU A 69 3.84 2.52 6.96
CA LEU A 69 3.86 1.54 8.04
C LEU A 69 3.73 2.18 9.41
N ALA A 70 2.98 1.52 10.27
CA ALA A 70 2.85 1.86 11.68
C ALA A 70 2.75 0.62 12.57
N ARG A 71 2.98 0.82 13.87
CA ARG A 71 2.67 -0.21 14.88
C ARG A 71 1.22 -0.63 14.75
N CYS A 72 0.97 -1.93 14.63
CA CYS A 72 -0.38 -2.47 14.61
C CYS A 72 -1.11 -2.17 15.92
N ASN A 73 -2.27 -1.52 15.83
CA ASN A 73 -3.11 -1.15 16.97
C ASN A 73 -4.60 -1.48 16.77
N GLY A 74 -4.97 -2.06 15.63
CA GLY A 74 -6.36 -2.42 15.31
C GLY A 74 -7.26 -1.24 14.93
N GLY A 75 -6.69 -0.04 14.83
CA GLY A 75 -7.39 1.17 14.42
C GLY A 75 -7.91 1.10 12.99
N ALA A 76 -9.01 1.80 12.72
CA ALA A 76 -9.66 1.79 11.41
C ALA A 76 -8.74 2.25 10.27
N VAL A 77 -7.83 3.20 10.56
CA VAL A 77 -6.84 3.72 9.60
C VAL A 77 -5.86 2.66 9.08
N GLN A 78 -5.80 1.49 9.74
CA GLN A 78 -4.93 0.37 9.37
C GLN A 78 -5.65 -0.70 8.53
N ARG A 79 -6.90 -0.46 8.13
CA ARG A 79 -7.70 -1.41 7.36
C ARG A 79 -7.52 -1.18 5.88
N PHE A 80 -6.92 -2.15 5.21
CA PHE A 80 -6.67 -2.16 3.76
C PHE A 80 -7.04 -3.52 3.19
N THR A 81 -7.95 -3.53 2.22
CA THR A 81 -8.46 -4.75 1.58
C THR A 81 -8.22 -4.71 0.09
N LEU A 82 -7.65 -5.78 -0.46
CA LEU A 82 -7.61 -6.01 -1.90
C LEU A 82 -8.94 -6.63 -2.34
N ASN A 83 -9.72 -5.93 -3.15
CA ASN A 83 -11.05 -6.37 -3.59
C ASN A 83 -10.99 -7.15 -4.93
N SER A 84 -12.15 -7.65 -5.39
CA SER A 84 -12.28 -8.37 -6.68
C SER A 84 -12.11 -7.50 -7.92
N HIS A 85 -12.13 -6.16 -7.77
CA HIS A 85 -11.85 -5.19 -8.82
C HIS A 85 -10.38 -4.79 -8.88
N HIS A 86 -9.52 -5.50 -8.15
CA HIS A 86 -8.08 -5.23 -8.02
C HIS A 86 -7.74 -3.92 -7.30
N ASP A 87 -8.68 -3.28 -6.62
CA ASP A 87 -8.40 -2.09 -5.82
C ASP A 87 -7.87 -2.49 -4.44
N LEU A 88 -6.82 -1.82 -3.98
CA LEU A 88 -6.38 -1.88 -2.58
C LEU A 88 -7.05 -0.73 -1.81
N VAL A 89 -8.18 -1.02 -1.18
CA VAL A 89 -9.08 -0.01 -0.60
C VAL A 89 -8.84 0.17 0.89
N SER A 90 -8.73 1.42 1.33
CA SER A 90 -8.83 1.78 2.74
C SER A 90 -10.28 1.68 3.20
N GLY A 91 -10.56 0.75 4.11
CA GLY A 91 -11.90 0.57 4.68
C GLY A 91 -12.34 1.72 5.61
N PHE A 92 -11.44 2.64 5.94
CA PHE A 92 -11.73 3.83 6.75
C PHE A 92 -12.08 5.06 5.90
N ALA A 93 -11.39 5.24 4.78
CA ALA A 93 -11.57 6.40 3.92
C ALA A 93 -12.47 6.14 2.70
N ASP A 94 -12.79 4.89 2.41
CA ASP A 94 -13.48 4.45 1.19
C ASP A 94 -12.77 4.94 -0.10
N LYS A 95 -11.44 4.79 -0.08
CA LYS A 95 -10.51 5.30 -1.10
C LYS A 95 -9.39 4.30 -1.38
N CYS A 96 -8.73 4.47 -2.51
CA CYS A 96 -7.78 3.50 -3.04
C CYS A 96 -6.33 3.90 -2.72
N ALA A 97 -5.48 2.90 -2.46
CA ALA A 97 -4.05 3.07 -2.54
C ALA A 97 -3.65 3.23 -4.01
N ASP A 98 -2.99 4.35 -4.28
CA ASP A 98 -2.76 4.92 -5.59
C ASP A 98 -1.27 5.15 -5.78
N VAL A 99 -0.72 4.76 -6.93
CA VAL A 99 0.64 5.19 -7.29
C VAL A 99 0.58 6.64 -7.76
N ARG A 100 1.25 7.51 -7.00
CA ARG A 100 1.16 8.96 -7.13
C ARG A 100 1.45 9.43 -8.55
N ASP A 101 0.57 10.30 -9.05
CA ASP A 101 0.64 10.93 -10.37
C ASP A 101 0.80 9.95 -11.54
N ASN A 102 0.27 8.73 -11.39
CA ASN A 102 0.39 7.65 -12.37
C ASN A 102 1.86 7.31 -12.72
N GLY A 103 2.80 7.58 -11.81
CA GLY A 103 4.22 7.33 -12.02
C GLY A 103 4.53 5.83 -12.09
N THR A 104 5.49 5.45 -12.92
CA THR A 104 5.85 4.04 -13.15
C THR A 104 7.29 3.72 -12.77
N ALA A 105 8.07 4.72 -12.36
CA ALA A 105 9.46 4.54 -11.97
C ALA A 105 9.60 3.95 -10.55
N ASN A 106 10.72 3.26 -10.31
CA ASN A 106 11.09 2.85 -8.95
C ASN A 106 11.16 4.07 -8.03
N GLY A 107 10.64 3.92 -6.82
CA GLY A 107 10.59 5.00 -5.83
C GLY A 107 9.33 5.86 -5.90
N THR A 108 8.47 5.71 -6.92
CA THR A 108 7.19 6.44 -6.94
C THR A 108 6.37 6.04 -5.71
N ARG A 109 5.92 7.03 -4.94
CA ARG A 109 5.23 6.81 -3.66
C ARG A 109 3.79 6.35 -3.87
N LEU A 110 3.29 5.60 -2.89
CA LEU A 110 1.86 5.37 -2.76
C LEU A 110 1.21 6.52 -1.98
N GLN A 111 -0.01 6.85 -2.38
CA GLN A 111 -0.88 7.80 -1.71
C GLN A 111 -2.30 7.23 -1.60
N LEU A 112 -3.14 7.88 -0.81
CA LEU A 112 -4.58 7.71 -0.83
C LEU A 112 -5.16 8.59 -1.92
N TRP A 113 -6.06 8.04 -2.72
CA TRP A 113 -6.81 8.81 -3.70
C TRP A 113 -8.23 8.26 -3.88
N SER A 114 -9.13 9.13 -4.27
CA SER A 114 -10.47 8.76 -4.74
C SER A 114 -10.36 7.63 -5.79
N CYS A 115 -11.09 6.54 -5.59
CA CYS A 115 -11.04 5.39 -6.50
C CYS A 115 -11.57 5.80 -7.87
N ALA A 116 -10.70 5.81 -8.87
CA ALA A 116 -10.96 6.23 -10.25
C ALA A 116 -11.01 5.05 -11.24
N GLY A 117 -10.58 3.86 -10.81
CA GLY A 117 -10.56 2.66 -11.65
C GLY A 117 -9.40 2.61 -12.66
N THR A 118 -8.42 3.49 -12.53
CA THR A 118 -7.21 3.55 -13.36
C THR A 118 -6.15 2.55 -12.90
N ASP A 119 -5.28 2.09 -13.82
CA ASP A 119 -4.31 1.01 -13.55
C ASP A 119 -3.30 1.32 -12.42
N ASN A 120 -3.04 2.59 -12.10
CA ASN A 120 -2.19 2.98 -10.98
C ASN A 120 -2.84 2.74 -9.60
N GLN A 121 -4.11 2.38 -9.57
CA GLN A 121 -4.86 1.96 -8.38
C GLN A 121 -5.15 0.47 -8.38
N LYS A 122 -4.70 -0.27 -9.42
CA LYS A 122 -4.95 -1.70 -9.58
C LYS A 122 -3.75 -2.53 -9.19
N TRP A 123 -4.01 -3.57 -8.40
CA TRP A 123 -3.02 -4.40 -7.75
C TRP A 123 -3.35 -5.89 -7.87
N SER A 124 -2.32 -6.71 -7.92
CA SER A 124 -2.44 -8.18 -7.87
C SER A 124 -1.37 -8.78 -6.97
N THR A 125 -1.63 -9.98 -6.46
CA THR A 125 -0.67 -10.72 -5.63
C THR A 125 0.12 -11.73 -6.48
N ALA A 126 1.37 -11.98 -6.07
CA ALA A 126 2.25 -12.99 -6.64
C ALA A 126 3.10 -13.69 -5.56
#